data_AF-M3F1W7-F1
#
_entry.id   AF-M3F1W7-F1
#
_cell.length_a   1.000
_cell.length_b   1.000
_cell.length_c   1.000
_cell.angle_alpha   90.00
_cell.angle_beta   90.00
_cell.angle_gamma   90.00
#
_symmetry.space_group_name_H-M   'P 1'
#
loop_
_entity.id
_entity.type
_entity.pdbx_description
1 polymer ?
#
loop_
_entity_poly.entity_id
_entity_poly.type
_entity_poly.pdbx_seq_one_letter_code
_entity_poly.pdbx_strand_id
1 'polypeptide(L)'
;MSRAPARRALLTLIPLLLAAGCTTGERTDAHWRPEPGIQWQWQLSGRLDTSVDVPVYDIDGFDHSADTVAELHDDGRKVICYLSTGAWEDWRPDAERFPDSVVGKGNGWEGERWLDIRETDVLEPLMAARIDMCAEKGFDAVEPDNMDGYRNRTGFPLKAADQLRYNRLIARLAHERGLAVGLKNDLDQIPELVDDFDFAVNEQCAQFEECDDLTPFIEAGKAVFHVEYERQTGDFCPEARRLQLSSLLKKWELGAWRKAC
;
A
#
# COMPACT_ATOMS: atom_id res chain seq x y z
N MET A 1 -64.86 -57.57 41.08
CA MET A 1 -65.78 -57.12 40.01
C MET A 1 -65.69 -55.60 39.88
N SER A 2 -65.77 -55.12 38.65
CA SER A 2 -65.93 -53.73 38.20
C SER A 2 -64.70 -52.82 38.10
N ARG A 3 -64.50 -52.37 36.85
CA ARG A 3 -63.47 -51.49 36.30
C ARG A 3 -63.81 -50.01 36.55
N ALA A 4 -62.79 -49.15 36.63
CA ALA A 4 -62.89 -47.69 36.43
C ALA A 4 -61.52 -47.16 35.92
N PRO A 5 -61.41 -45.95 35.32
CA PRO A 5 -61.27 -45.81 33.88
C PRO A 5 -59.94 -45.17 33.43
N ALA A 6 -59.65 -45.36 32.13
CA ALA A 6 -58.48 -44.83 31.42
C ALA A 6 -58.53 -43.29 31.29
N ARG A 7 -57.45 -42.61 31.67
CA ARG A 7 -57.18 -41.22 31.31
C ARG A 7 -56.22 -41.19 30.11
N ARG A 8 -56.72 -40.63 29.01
CA ARG A 8 -55.96 -40.34 27.78
C ARG A 8 -54.91 -39.26 28.07
N ALA A 9 -53.65 -39.57 27.85
CA ALA A 9 -52.58 -38.58 27.81
C ALA A 9 -52.58 -37.90 26.44
N LEU A 10 -52.69 -36.57 26.44
CA LEU A 10 -52.60 -35.74 25.25
C LEU A 10 -51.10 -35.52 24.95
N LEU A 11 -50.58 -36.13 23.88
CA LEU A 11 -49.22 -35.84 23.39
C LEU A 11 -49.27 -34.53 22.60
N THR A 12 -48.69 -33.47 23.16
CA THR A 12 -48.37 -32.24 22.44
C THR A 12 -47.09 -32.48 21.60
N LEU A 13 -47.24 -32.57 20.28
CA LEU A 13 -46.11 -32.49 19.35
C LEU A 13 -45.57 -31.05 19.34
N ILE A 14 -44.32 -30.88 19.75
CA ILE A 14 -43.55 -29.65 19.53
C ILE A 14 -42.79 -29.84 18.20
N PRO A 15 -42.98 -28.99 17.18
CA PRO A 15 -42.18 -29.07 15.97
C PRO A 15 -40.81 -28.46 16.27
N LEU A 16 -39.77 -29.29 16.17
CA LEU A 16 -38.37 -28.87 16.25
C LEU A 16 -38.02 -28.19 14.91
N LEU A 17 -38.06 -26.86 14.87
CA LEU A 17 -37.50 -26.10 13.74
C LEU A 17 -35.97 -26.22 13.78
N LEU A 18 -35.41 -27.08 12.94
CA LEU A 18 -33.99 -27.04 12.58
C LEU A 18 -33.76 -25.84 11.66
N ALA A 19 -33.37 -24.71 12.24
CA ALA A 19 -32.76 -23.62 11.48
C ALA A 19 -31.34 -24.04 11.07
N ALA A 20 -31.20 -24.54 9.85
CA ALA A 20 -29.90 -24.66 9.18
C ALA A 20 -29.43 -23.23 8.85
N GLY A 21 -28.79 -22.57 9.81
CA GLY A 21 -28.10 -21.31 9.58
C GLY A 21 -26.87 -21.57 8.72
N CYS A 22 -27.00 -21.38 7.41
CA CYS A 22 -25.84 -21.11 6.57
C CYS A 22 -25.29 -19.76 7.01
N THR A 23 -24.34 -19.76 7.95
CA THR A 23 -23.45 -18.63 8.13
C THR A 23 -22.51 -18.62 6.93
N THR A 24 -22.93 -17.99 5.84
CA THR A 24 -22.00 -17.40 4.89
C THR A 24 -21.30 -16.29 5.65
N GLY A 25 -20.23 -16.64 6.37
CA GLY A 25 -19.23 -15.64 6.72
C GLY A 25 -18.74 -15.09 5.39
N GLU A 26 -19.01 -13.82 5.13
CA GLU A 26 -18.21 -13.07 4.18
C GLU A 26 -16.77 -13.23 4.67
N ARG A 27 -15.99 -14.12 4.03
CA ARG A 27 -14.57 -13.89 3.91
C ARG A 27 -14.49 -12.60 3.09
N THR A 28 -14.52 -11.46 3.76
CA THR A 28 -13.69 -10.36 3.31
C THR A 28 -12.30 -10.98 3.37
N ASP A 29 -11.79 -11.45 2.23
CA ASP A 29 -10.37 -11.76 2.11
C ASP A 29 -9.69 -10.43 2.41
N ALA A 30 -9.33 -10.25 3.68
CA ALA A 30 -8.68 -9.05 4.13
C ALA A 30 -7.40 -8.97 3.32
N HIS A 31 -7.25 -7.87 2.58
CA HIS A 31 -6.01 -7.57 1.87
C HIS A 31 -4.84 -7.63 2.85
N TRP A 32 -3.65 -7.91 2.32
CA TRP A 32 -2.46 -8.13 3.12
C TRP A 32 -2.14 -6.92 4.02
N ARG A 33 -1.70 -7.15 5.26
CA ARG A 33 -1.27 -6.11 6.19
C ARG A 33 0.10 -6.47 6.75
N PRO A 34 1.19 -5.82 6.31
CA PRO A 34 2.52 -6.12 6.81
C PRO A 34 2.70 -5.65 8.25
N GLU A 35 3.30 -6.50 9.09
CA GLU A 35 3.57 -6.19 10.50
C GLU A 35 4.85 -5.35 10.66
N PRO A 36 4.96 -4.52 11.73
CA PRO A 36 6.16 -3.75 12.04
C PRO A 36 7.44 -4.58 12.06
N GLY A 37 8.51 -4.06 11.45
CA GLY A 37 9.84 -4.69 11.41
C GLY A 37 10.02 -5.82 10.38
N ILE A 38 9.02 -6.12 9.54
CA ILE A 38 9.15 -7.10 8.45
C ILE A 38 10.26 -6.68 7.47
N GLN A 39 11.16 -7.60 7.12
CA GLN A 39 12.28 -7.30 6.22
C GLN A 39 11.81 -7.16 4.77
N TRP A 40 12.50 -6.31 4.00
CA TRP A 40 12.11 -6.01 2.62
C TRP A 40 13.30 -5.67 1.73
N GLN A 41 13.04 -5.65 0.43
CA GLN A 41 13.92 -5.13 -0.62
C GLN A 41 13.13 -4.19 -1.51
N TRP A 42 13.61 -2.95 -1.64
CA TRP A 42 13.12 -1.99 -2.62
C TRP A 42 14.06 -1.96 -3.82
N GLN A 43 13.56 -2.29 -5.00
CA GLN A 43 14.35 -2.24 -6.23
C GLN A 43 13.50 -1.80 -7.41
N LEU A 44 13.66 -0.53 -7.80
CA LEU A 44 12.94 0.09 -8.91
C LEU A 44 13.76 0.21 -10.19
N SER A 45 15.03 -0.20 -10.16
CA SER A 45 15.89 -0.10 -11.34
C SER A 45 16.86 -1.27 -11.52
N GLY A 46 17.39 -1.34 -12.74
CA GLY A 46 18.33 -2.38 -13.16
C GLY A 46 17.67 -3.76 -13.26
N ARG A 47 18.50 -4.80 -13.37
CA ARG A 47 18.00 -6.18 -13.38
C ARG A 47 17.59 -6.57 -11.96
N LEU A 48 16.34 -6.99 -11.78
CA LEU A 48 15.83 -7.49 -10.49
C LEU A 48 16.74 -8.57 -9.91
N ASP A 49 17.20 -8.36 -8.68
CA ASP A 49 17.98 -9.33 -7.92
C ASP A 49 17.09 -10.09 -6.94
N THR A 50 16.67 -11.30 -7.33
CA THR A 50 15.84 -12.18 -6.50
C THR A 50 16.65 -12.98 -5.48
N SER A 51 17.97 -12.83 -5.40
CA SER A 51 18.81 -13.58 -4.45
C SER A 51 18.77 -13.06 -3.01
N VAL A 52 18.17 -11.89 -2.78
CA VAL A 52 18.01 -11.32 -1.43
C VAL A 52 16.90 -12.08 -0.70
N ASP A 53 17.27 -12.82 0.34
CA ASP A 53 16.35 -13.61 1.17
C ASP A 53 15.58 -12.71 2.15
N VAL A 54 14.50 -12.09 1.65
CA VAL A 54 13.57 -11.25 2.43
C VAL A 54 12.12 -11.58 2.05
N PRO A 55 11.17 -11.44 2.99
CA PRO A 55 9.78 -11.80 2.75
C PRO A 55 9.01 -10.80 1.88
N VAL A 56 9.53 -9.58 1.66
CA VAL A 56 8.83 -8.54 0.89
C VAL A 56 9.75 -7.96 -0.18
N TYR A 57 9.23 -7.82 -1.39
CA TYR A 57 9.85 -7.10 -2.49
C TYR A 57 8.95 -5.96 -2.94
N ASP A 58 9.52 -4.78 -3.12
CA ASP A 58 8.87 -3.63 -3.73
C ASP A 58 9.58 -3.31 -5.05
N ILE A 59 8.84 -3.46 -6.15
CA ILE A 59 9.36 -3.44 -7.52
C ILE A 59 8.42 -2.65 -8.44
N ASP A 60 8.96 -2.13 -9.54
CA ASP A 60 8.19 -1.34 -10.50
C ASP A 60 7.04 -2.13 -11.15
N GLY A 61 5.82 -1.58 -11.04
CA GLY A 61 4.62 -2.24 -11.52
C GLY A 61 4.54 -2.38 -13.04
N PHE A 62 5.15 -1.48 -13.81
CA PHE A 62 5.14 -1.53 -15.27
C PHE A 62 6.25 -2.42 -15.81
N ASP A 63 7.44 -2.38 -15.21
CA ASP A 63 8.65 -3.04 -15.73
C ASP A 63 8.70 -4.55 -15.46
N HIS A 64 7.87 -5.04 -14.54
CA HIS A 64 7.81 -6.46 -14.18
C HIS A 64 6.52 -7.15 -14.64
N SER A 65 6.64 -8.42 -15.04
CA SER A 65 5.52 -9.24 -15.54
C SER A 65 4.83 -10.00 -14.41
N ALA A 66 3.65 -10.54 -14.70
CA ALA A 66 2.95 -11.47 -13.80
C ALA A 66 3.81 -12.71 -13.47
N ASP A 67 4.60 -13.20 -14.43
CA ASP A 67 5.51 -14.33 -14.20
C ASP A 67 6.60 -13.98 -13.16
N THR A 68 7.14 -12.75 -13.19
CA THR A 68 8.10 -12.29 -12.17
C THR A 68 7.48 -12.25 -10.78
N VAL A 69 6.24 -11.76 -10.66
CA VAL A 69 5.51 -11.76 -9.39
C VAL A 69 5.26 -13.18 -8.91
N ALA A 70 4.82 -14.07 -9.80
CA ALA A 70 4.58 -15.48 -9.50
C ALA A 70 5.86 -16.20 -9.03
N GLU A 71 7.02 -15.95 -9.65
CA GLU A 71 8.31 -16.50 -9.20
C GLU A 71 8.67 -16.04 -7.78
N LEU A 72 8.44 -14.76 -7.45
CA LEU A 72 8.65 -14.26 -6.08
C LEU A 72 7.66 -14.90 -5.08
N HIS A 73 6.42 -15.14 -5.49
CA HIS A 73 5.42 -15.84 -4.69
C HIS A 73 5.75 -17.31 -4.46
N ASP A 74 6.31 -18.01 -5.47
CA ASP A 74 6.78 -19.39 -5.35
C ASP A 74 7.91 -19.51 -4.29
N ASP A 75 8.70 -18.45 -4.13
CA ASP A 75 9.70 -18.29 -3.06
C ASP A 75 9.08 -17.85 -1.71
N GLY A 76 7.75 -17.77 -1.61
CA GLY A 76 7.01 -17.42 -0.38
C GLY A 76 7.01 -15.93 -0.03
N ARG A 77 7.30 -15.06 -1.00
CA ARG A 77 7.43 -13.61 -0.79
C ARG A 77 6.11 -12.89 -1.06
N LYS A 78 6.01 -11.67 -0.52
CA LYS A 78 5.00 -10.68 -0.88
C LYS A 78 5.59 -9.63 -1.81
N VAL A 79 4.79 -9.13 -2.75
CA VAL A 79 5.25 -8.21 -3.80
C VAL A 79 4.41 -6.94 -3.80
N ILE A 80 5.06 -5.80 -3.62
CA ILE A 80 4.49 -4.44 -3.67
C ILE A 80 4.72 -3.88 -5.08
N CYS A 81 3.68 -3.28 -5.65
CA CYS A 81 3.66 -2.66 -6.97
C CYS A 81 3.94 -1.16 -6.84
N TYR A 82 5.14 -0.70 -7.19
CA TYR A 82 5.42 0.73 -7.29
C TYR A 82 4.65 1.36 -8.46
N LEU A 83 4.00 2.49 -8.19
CA LEU A 83 3.34 3.34 -9.18
C LEU A 83 3.47 4.81 -8.78
N SER A 84 3.85 5.71 -9.68
CA SER A 84 3.64 7.15 -9.43
C SER A 84 2.16 7.51 -9.61
N THR A 85 1.55 8.11 -8.58
CA THR A 85 0.13 8.52 -8.61
C THR A 85 -0.06 10.03 -8.53
N GLY A 86 0.90 10.75 -7.95
CA GLY A 86 0.93 12.21 -7.92
C GLY A 86 1.82 12.86 -8.99
N ALA A 87 2.54 12.08 -9.79
CA ALA A 87 3.31 12.57 -10.92
C ALA A 87 3.03 11.77 -12.20
N TRP A 88 3.13 12.49 -13.32
CA TRP A 88 3.18 11.97 -14.67
C TRP A 88 4.63 11.69 -15.05
N GLU A 89 4.85 10.59 -15.75
CA GLU A 89 6.16 10.08 -16.15
C GLU A 89 6.14 9.86 -17.67
N ASP A 90 7.02 10.55 -18.41
CA ASP A 90 6.96 10.60 -19.89
C ASP A 90 7.26 9.27 -20.58
N TRP A 91 7.92 8.35 -19.89
CA TRP A 91 8.30 7.04 -20.39
C TRP A 91 7.25 5.96 -20.17
N ARG A 92 6.19 6.23 -19.38
CA ARG A 92 5.16 5.22 -19.12
C ARG A 92 4.32 4.99 -20.38
N PRO A 93 3.91 3.74 -20.65
CA PRO A 93 3.17 3.42 -21.88
C PRO A 93 1.78 4.08 -21.96
N ASP A 94 1.26 4.57 -20.84
CA ASP A 94 0.00 5.29 -20.73
C ASP A 94 0.16 6.82 -20.66
N ALA A 95 1.38 7.35 -20.81
CA ALA A 95 1.68 8.78 -20.67
C ALA A 95 0.81 9.66 -21.59
N GLU A 96 0.58 9.23 -22.84
CA GLU A 96 -0.24 9.95 -23.82
C GLU A 96 -1.74 10.01 -23.48
N ARG A 97 -2.21 9.23 -22.49
CA ARG A 97 -3.60 9.26 -22.03
C ARG A 97 -3.88 10.43 -21.08
N PHE A 98 -2.85 11.06 -20.52
CA PHE A 98 -2.99 12.20 -19.63
C PHE A 98 -3.16 13.47 -20.46
N PRO A 99 -4.24 14.26 -20.26
CA PRO A 99 -4.36 15.54 -20.93
C PRO A 99 -3.34 16.55 -20.38
N ASP A 100 -2.77 17.39 -21.24
CA ASP A 100 -1.81 18.42 -20.85
C ASP A 100 -2.30 19.33 -19.71
N SER A 101 -3.62 19.49 -19.55
CA SER A 101 -4.24 20.31 -18.51
C SER A 101 -3.97 19.80 -17.09
N VAL A 102 -3.69 18.51 -16.90
CA VAL A 102 -3.39 17.93 -15.58
C VAL A 102 -1.90 17.77 -15.33
N VAL A 103 -1.03 18.08 -16.31
CA VAL A 103 0.41 17.89 -16.22
C VAL A 103 1.10 19.21 -15.85
N GLY A 104 1.77 19.21 -14.71
CA GLY A 104 2.34 20.39 -14.09
C GLY A 104 3.83 20.59 -14.36
N LYS A 105 4.50 21.14 -13.34
CA LYS A 105 5.95 21.37 -13.32
C LYS A 105 6.70 20.08 -12.99
N GLY A 106 7.96 20.03 -13.41
CA GLY A 106 8.86 18.96 -12.98
C GLY A 106 9.00 18.88 -11.46
N ASN A 107 9.13 17.67 -10.94
CA ASN A 107 9.30 17.42 -9.50
C ASN A 107 10.77 17.33 -9.04
N GLY A 108 11.72 17.39 -9.98
CA GLY A 108 13.15 17.25 -9.72
C GLY A 108 13.77 16.03 -10.40
N TRP A 109 12.93 15.09 -10.86
CA TRP A 109 13.32 13.93 -11.65
C TRP A 109 13.11 14.19 -13.15
N GLU A 110 14.06 13.77 -13.97
CA GLU A 110 13.99 13.95 -15.42
C GLU A 110 12.84 13.12 -15.99
N GLY A 111 11.98 13.72 -16.81
CA GLY A 111 10.81 13.07 -17.39
C GLY A 111 9.59 13.00 -16.46
N GLU A 112 9.71 13.43 -15.19
CA GLU A 112 8.60 13.45 -14.24
C GLU A 112 8.02 14.85 -14.02
N ARG A 113 6.70 14.92 -13.86
CA ARG A 113 5.97 16.17 -13.61
C ARG A 113 4.80 15.95 -12.68
N TRP A 114 4.58 16.87 -11.74
CA TRP A 114 3.45 16.82 -10.82
C TRP A 114 2.09 16.81 -11.56
N LEU A 115 1.13 16.06 -11.03
CA LEU A 115 -0.24 16.03 -11.51
C LEU A 115 -1.14 17.03 -10.76
N ASP A 116 -2.17 17.56 -11.42
CA ASP A 116 -3.25 18.29 -10.76
C ASP A 116 -4.23 17.31 -10.11
N ILE A 117 -3.92 16.87 -8.89
CA ILE A 117 -4.73 15.91 -8.11
C ILE A 117 -6.16 16.38 -7.78
N ARG A 118 -6.51 17.62 -8.13
CA ARG A 118 -7.88 18.14 -8.02
C ARG A 118 -8.80 17.61 -9.12
N GLU A 119 -8.23 17.25 -10.27
CA GLU A 119 -8.95 16.77 -11.46
C GLU A 119 -9.24 15.27 -11.35
N THR A 120 -9.96 14.86 -10.29
CA THR A 120 -10.22 13.44 -9.99
C THR A 120 -11.02 12.75 -11.10
N ASP A 121 -11.93 13.45 -11.79
CA ASP A 121 -12.69 12.89 -12.91
C ASP A 121 -11.79 12.42 -14.07
N VAL A 122 -10.59 13.03 -14.20
CA VAL A 122 -9.58 12.65 -15.18
C VAL A 122 -8.64 11.58 -14.61
N LEU A 123 -8.18 11.76 -13.36
CA LEU A 123 -7.13 10.94 -12.77
C LEU A 123 -7.63 9.59 -12.24
N GLU A 124 -8.83 9.52 -11.67
CA GLU A 124 -9.41 8.29 -11.11
C GLU A 124 -9.40 7.13 -12.12
N PRO A 125 -9.92 7.25 -13.36
CA PRO A 125 -9.89 6.15 -14.32
C PRO A 125 -8.48 5.79 -14.80
N LEU A 126 -7.52 6.72 -14.76
CA LEU A 126 -6.12 6.46 -15.12
C LEU A 126 -5.43 5.66 -14.02
N MET A 127 -5.57 6.09 -12.76
CA MET A 127 -5.01 5.40 -11.61
C MET A 127 -5.67 4.04 -11.38
N ALA A 128 -7.00 3.96 -11.54
CA ALA A 128 -7.74 2.70 -11.52
C ALA A 128 -7.14 1.69 -12.51
N ALA A 129 -6.85 2.10 -13.75
CA ALA A 129 -6.25 1.21 -14.75
C ALA A 129 -4.82 0.76 -14.38
N ARG A 130 -4.01 1.64 -13.75
CA ARG A 130 -2.67 1.26 -13.25
C ARG A 130 -2.76 0.26 -12.11
N ILE A 131 -3.70 0.45 -11.18
CA ILE A 131 -3.92 -0.46 -10.05
C ILE A 131 -4.57 -1.78 -10.51
N ASP A 132 -5.45 -1.75 -11.53
CA ASP A 132 -5.96 -2.94 -12.21
C ASP A 132 -4.80 -3.79 -12.77
N MET A 133 -3.83 -3.16 -13.43
CA MET A 133 -2.64 -3.85 -13.91
C MET A 133 -1.86 -4.53 -12.77
N CYS A 134 -1.67 -3.86 -11.62
CA CYS A 134 -1.01 -4.48 -10.47
C CYS A 134 -1.80 -5.70 -9.95
N ALA A 135 -3.12 -5.58 -9.84
CA ALA A 135 -3.99 -6.69 -9.41
C ALA A 135 -3.94 -7.87 -10.40
N GLU A 136 -4.03 -7.59 -11.72
CA GLU A 136 -3.97 -8.60 -12.78
C GLU A 136 -2.63 -9.32 -12.85
N LYS A 137 -1.53 -8.63 -12.53
CA LYS A 137 -0.19 -9.23 -12.41
C LYS A 137 0.03 -10.02 -11.12
N GLY A 138 -0.92 -9.96 -10.17
CA GLY A 138 -0.88 -10.72 -8.93
C GLY A 138 -0.11 -10.05 -7.80
N PHE A 139 0.19 -8.76 -7.87
CA PHE A 139 0.81 -8.06 -6.75
C PHE A 139 -0.06 -8.14 -5.48
N ASP A 140 0.56 -8.02 -4.30
CA ASP A 140 -0.15 -8.05 -3.01
C ASP A 140 -0.53 -6.65 -2.51
N ALA A 141 0.15 -5.61 -3.02
CA ALA A 141 0.02 -4.24 -2.57
C ALA A 141 0.42 -3.23 -3.65
N VAL A 142 0.12 -1.95 -3.41
CA VAL A 142 0.62 -0.81 -4.18
C VAL A 142 1.43 0.12 -3.28
N GLU A 143 2.57 0.59 -3.78
CA GLU A 143 3.27 1.79 -3.30
C GLU A 143 2.94 2.95 -4.25
N PRO A 144 1.93 3.78 -3.95
CA PRO A 144 1.64 4.98 -4.71
C PRO A 144 2.63 6.11 -4.35
N ASP A 145 3.46 6.52 -5.30
CA ASP A 145 4.44 7.60 -5.10
C ASP A 145 3.87 8.99 -5.36
N ASN A 146 4.61 10.01 -4.89
CA ASN A 146 4.32 11.44 -5.05
C ASN A 146 3.02 11.88 -4.33
N MET A 147 2.78 11.38 -3.10
CA MET A 147 1.55 11.62 -2.33
C MET A 147 1.52 12.92 -1.50
N ASP A 148 2.46 13.84 -1.72
CA ASP A 148 2.66 15.05 -0.92
C ASP A 148 2.79 16.32 -1.79
N GLY A 149 2.16 16.31 -2.97
CA GLY A 149 2.22 17.40 -3.94
C GLY A 149 1.85 18.78 -3.38
N TYR A 150 0.95 18.87 -2.39
CA TYR A 150 0.61 20.15 -1.73
C TYR A 150 1.78 20.84 -1.00
N ARG A 151 2.84 20.10 -0.64
CA ARG A 151 4.07 20.65 -0.06
C ARG A 151 5.06 21.11 -1.14
N ASN A 152 4.76 20.84 -2.40
CA ASN A 152 5.66 20.99 -3.52
C ASN A 152 5.22 22.09 -4.51
N ARG A 153 6.15 22.54 -5.36
CA ARG A 153 5.87 23.52 -6.41
C ARG A 153 5.33 22.83 -7.67
N THR A 154 4.13 22.30 -7.60
CA THR A 154 3.53 21.50 -8.67
C THR A 154 3.16 22.29 -9.93
N GLY A 155 3.00 23.61 -9.81
CA GLY A 155 2.39 24.42 -10.87
C GLY A 155 0.88 24.56 -10.74
N PHE A 156 0.28 23.83 -9.80
CA PHE A 156 -1.13 23.92 -9.41
C PHE A 156 -1.25 24.42 -7.97
N PRO A 157 -2.35 25.10 -7.60
CA PRO A 157 -2.57 25.61 -6.25
C PRO A 157 -3.11 24.49 -5.33
N LEU A 158 -2.38 23.38 -5.21
CA LEU A 158 -2.78 22.24 -4.39
C LEU A 158 -2.79 22.61 -2.91
N LYS A 159 -3.80 22.12 -2.19
CA LYS A 159 -3.94 22.31 -0.75
C LYS A 159 -3.88 20.96 -0.03
N ALA A 160 -3.59 20.99 1.27
CA ALA A 160 -3.63 19.81 2.13
C ALA A 160 -4.93 19.00 1.98
N ALA A 161 -6.09 19.67 1.94
CA ALA A 161 -7.39 19.01 1.75
C ALA A 161 -7.58 18.36 0.36
N ASP A 162 -6.87 18.85 -0.67
CA ASP A 162 -6.85 18.20 -1.98
C ASP A 162 -6.03 16.91 -1.93
N GLN A 163 -4.88 16.95 -1.25
CA GLN A 163 -4.05 15.76 -1.03
C GLN A 163 -4.78 14.70 -0.22
N LEU A 164 -5.39 15.05 0.92
CA LEU A 164 -6.18 14.12 1.73
C LEU A 164 -7.27 13.43 0.91
N ARG A 165 -7.99 14.18 0.07
CA ARG A 165 -9.05 13.64 -0.80
C ARG A 165 -8.47 12.66 -1.82
N TYR A 166 -7.37 13.01 -2.46
CA TYR A 166 -6.74 12.18 -3.49
C TYR A 166 -6.09 10.93 -2.89
N ASN A 167 -5.36 11.04 -1.78
CA ASN A 167 -4.73 9.91 -1.10
C ASN A 167 -5.78 8.88 -0.66
N ARG A 168 -6.93 9.32 -0.12
CA ARG A 168 -8.07 8.43 0.19
C ARG A 168 -8.70 7.78 -1.03
N LEU A 169 -8.77 8.50 -2.15
CA LEU A 169 -9.21 7.94 -3.42
C LEU A 169 -8.28 6.80 -3.85
N ILE A 170 -6.97 6.99 -3.83
CA ILE A 170 -5.99 5.96 -4.19
C ILE A 170 -6.10 4.74 -3.27
N ALA A 171 -6.17 4.96 -1.96
CA ALA A 171 -6.33 3.88 -0.98
C ALA A 171 -7.60 3.05 -1.26
N ARG A 172 -8.74 3.73 -1.48
CA ARG A 172 -10.00 3.07 -1.84
C ARG A 172 -9.86 2.24 -3.13
N LEU A 173 -9.25 2.77 -4.18
CA LEU A 173 -9.07 2.05 -5.44
C LEU A 173 -8.24 0.77 -5.28
N ALA A 174 -7.21 0.80 -4.44
CA ALA A 174 -6.40 -0.39 -4.12
C ALA A 174 -7.22 -1.43 -3.35
N HIS A 175 -7.93 -1.01 -2.29
CA HIS A 175 -8.75 -1.92 -1.48
C HIS A 175 -9.90 -2.55 -2.27
N GLU A 176 -10.54 -1.80 -3.18
CA GLU A 176 -11.58 -2.33 -4.09
C GLU A 176 -11.07 -3.47 -4.97
N ARG A 177 -9.74 -3.56 -5.18
CA ARG A 177 -9.06 -4.61 -5.94
C ARG A 177 -8.40 -5.68 -5.07
N GLY A 178 -8.62 -5.63 -3.75
CA GLY A 178 -8.04 -6.57 -2.79
C GLY A 178 -6.54 -6.37 -2.54
N LEU A 179 -5.97 -5.24 -2.94
CA LEU A 179 -4.57 -4.89 -2.73
C LEU A 179 -4.41 -4.09 -1.44
N ALA A 180 -3.33 -4.34 -0.72
CA ALA A 180 -2.89 -3.41 0.33
C ALA A 180 -2.34 -2.11 -0.28
N VAL A 181 -2.23 -1.06 0.51
CA VAL A 181 -1.72 0.23 0.02
C VAL A 181 -0.85 0.95 1.04
N GLY A 182 0.28 1.49 0.56
CA GLY A 182 1.22 2.26 1.36
C GLY A 182 0.96 3.77 1.28
N LEU A 183 1.15 4.50 2.38
CA LEU A 183 1.30 5.95 2.33
C LEU A 183 2.78 6.27 2.11
N LYS A 184 3.12 6.84 0.95
CA LYS A 184 4.48 7.27 0.63
C LYS A 184 4.73 8.70 1.12
N ASN A 185 5.63 8.86 2.09
CA ASN A 185 5.92 10.13 2.75
C ASN A 185 4.64 10.79 3.33
N ASP A 186 4.31 12.03 2.97
CA ASP A 186 3.15 12.80 3.47
C ASP A 186 2.93 12.75 5.00
N LEU A 187 4.03 12.88 5.75
CA LEU A 187 4.05 12.69 7.20
C LEU A 187 3.04 13.58 7.94
N ASP A 188 2.85 14.83 7.49
CA ASP A 188 1.96 15.79 8.14
C ASP A 188 0.49 15.35 8.16
N GLN A 189 0.09 14.45 7.24
CA GLN A 189 -1.29 13.98 7.08
C GLN A 189 -1.52 12.58 7.68
N ILE A 190 -0.51 11.97 8.28
CA ILE A 190 -0.62 10.65 8.93
C ILE A 190 -1.78 10.60 9.94
N PRO A 191 -2.01 11.60 10.82
CA PRO A 191 -3.11 11.54 11.79
C PRO A 191 -4.49 11.40 11.13
N GLU A 192 -4.66 11.89 9.91
CA GLU A 192 -5.90 11.80 9.14
C GLU A 192 -5.95 10.60 8.18
N LEU A 193 -4.80 10.02 7.81
CA LEU A 193 -4.68 8.98 6.78
C LEU A 193 -4.32 7.60 7.33
N VAL A 194 -3.83 7.48 8.56
CA VAL A 194 -3.32 6.20 9.09
C VAL A 194 -4.35 5.08 9.00
N ASP A 195 -5.65 5.37 9.16
CA ASP A 195 -6.72 4.35 9.06
C ASP A 195 -7.06 3.95 7.61
N ASP A 196 -6.72 4.79 6.63
CA ASP A 196 -6.98 4.55 5.20
C ASP A 196 -5.89 3.67 4.54
N PHE A 197 -4.69 3.58 5.13
CA PHE A 197 -3.52 2.86 4.56
C PHE A 197 -3.12 1.63 5.39
N ASP A 198 -2.42 0.67 4.78
CA ASP A 198 -2.03 -0.60 5.43
C ASP A 198 -0.57 -0.62 5.90
N PHE A 199 0.24 0.28 5.36
CA PHE A 199 1.64 0.50 5.73
C PHE A 199 2.08 1.91 5.30
N ALA A 200 3.31 2.29 5.67
CA ALA A 200 3.96 3.48 5.15
C ALA A 200 5.26 3.11 4.42
N VAL A 201 5.61 3.92 3.42
CA VAL A 201 6.95 3.96 2.84
C VAL A 201 7.50 5.35 3.09
N ASN A 202 8.65 5.45 3.74
CA ASN A 202 9.28 6.74 4.04
C ASN A 202 10.71 6.76 3.53
N GLU A 203 11.06 7.90 2.96
CA GLU A 203 12.43 8.26 2.66
C GLU A 203 12.92 9.31 3.65
N GLN A 204 14.09 9.06 4.22
CA GLN A 204 14.93 10.05 4.87
C GLN A 204 14.41 10.66 6.18
N CYS A 205 13.50 10.01 6.90
CA CYS A 205 13.04 10.57 8.17
C CYS A 205 14.18 10.78 9.18
N ALA A 206 15.25 10.00 9.14
CA ALA A 206 16.37 10.14 10.08
C ALA A 206 17.35 11.24 9.63
N GLN A 207 17.42 11.52 8.33
CA GLN A 207 18.09 12.70 7.79
C GLN A 207 17.36 13.99 8.17
N PHE A 208 16.03 13.98 8.18
CA PHE A 208 15.20 15.16 8.48
C PHE A 208 14.69 15.25 9.93
N GLU A 209 15.07 14.29 10.79
CA GLU A 209 14.69 14.24 12.21
C GLU A 209 13.16 14.16 12.45
N GLU A 210 12.47 13.41 11.59
CA GLU A 210 11.01 13.30 11.53
C GLU A 210 10.49 11.85 11.68
N CYS A 211 11.35 10.90 12.11
CA CYS A 211 10.93 9.48 12.21
C CYS A 211 9.84 9.22 13.25
N ASP A 212 9.73 10.05 14.29
CA ASP A 212 8.67 9.90 15.29
C ASP A 212 7.28 10.15 14.68
N ASP A 213 7.17 10.90 13.58
CA ASP A 213 5.88 11.17 12.90
C ASP A 213 5.29 9.90 12.27
N LEU A 214 6.11 8.85 12.06
CA LEU A 214 5.68 7.55 11.53
C LEU A 214 5.14 6.60 12.62
N THR A 215 5.29 6.95 13.90
CA THR A 215 4.83 6.12 15.02
C THR A 215 3.35 5.75 14.99
N PRO A 216 2.39 6.56 14.46
CA PRO A 216 0.99 6.15 14.38
C PRO A 216 0.78 4.86 13.56
N PHE A 217 1.58 4.61 12.51
CA PHE A 217 1.53 3.33 11.78
C PHE A 217 1.98 2.17 12.66
N ILE A 218 3.08 2.34 13.39
CA ILE A 218 3.62 1.32 14.29
C ILE A 218 2.63 1.00 15.42
N GLU A 219 2.04 2.03 16.04
CA GLU A 219 1.01 1.88 17.07
C GLU A 219 -0.26 1.20 16.55
N ALA A 220 -0.60 1.42 15.27
CA ALA A 220 -1.68 0.72 14.57
C ALA A 220 -1.32 -0.71 14.13
N GLY A 221 -0.11 -1.19 14.41
CA GLY A 221 0.36 -2.52 14.02
C GLY A 221 0.66 -2.66 12.51
N LYS A 222 1.03 -1.55 11.86
CA LYS A 222 1.31 -1.47 10.42
C LYS A 222 2.80 -1.25 10.18
N ALA A 223 3.35 -1.91 9.16
CA ALA A 223 4.75 -1.75 8.82
C ALA A 223 5.08 -0.32 8.35
N VAL A 224 6.31 0.09 8.62
CA VAL A 224 6.92 1.28 8.03
C VAL A 224 8.18 0.85 7.33
N PHE A 225 8.14 0.84 6.00
CA PHE A 225 9.27 0.59 5.13
C PHE A 225 10.08 1.88 4.99
N HIS A 226 11.28 1.91 5.53
CA HIS A 226 12.08 3.13 5.67
C HIS A 226 13.39 3.03 4.90
N VAL A 227 13.75 4.09 4.17
CA VAL A 227 15.02 4.17 3.44
C VAL A 227 15.77 5.47 3.75
N GLU A 228 17.07 5.32 3.96
CA GLU A 228 18.03 6.42 3.96
C GLU A 228 18.96 6.33 2.75
N TYR A 229 19.45 7.49 2.28
CA TYR A 229 20.42 7.59 1.18
C TYR A 229 21.74 8.22 1.63
N GLU A 230 21.67 9.20 2.52
CA GLU A 230 22.79 10.07 2.87
C GLU A 230 23.37 9.75 4.26
N ARG A 231 22.61 9.04 5.10
CA ARG A 231 22.99 8.69 6.47
C ARG A 231 23.69 7.34 6.53
N GLN A 232 24.66 7.19 7.43
CA GLN A 232 25.28 5.89 7.65
C GLN A 232 24.40 5.04 8.56
N THR A 233 24.38 3.72 8.33
CA THR A 233 23.60 2.78 9.17
C THR A 233 23.94 2.86 10.66
N GLY A 234 25.16 3.26 11.03
CA GLY A 234 25.53 3.45 12.44
C GLY A 234 24.74 4.57 13.13
N ASP A 235 24.28 5.56 12.35
CA ASP A 235 23.64 6.77 12.86
C ASP A 235 22.13 6.58 13.02
N PHE A 236 21.45 5.98 12.03
CA PHE A 236 19.99 5.87 12.03
C PHE A 236 19.45 4.51 12.49
N CYS A 237 20.22 3.42 12.37
CA CYS A 237 19.69 2.09 12.73
C CYS A 237 19.32 1.91 14.21
N PRO A 238 20.01 2.48 15.20
CA PRO A 238 19.59 2.37 16.60
C PRO A 238 18.17 2.89 16.81
N GLU A 239 17.87 4.04 16.20
CA GLU A 239 16.57 4.71 16.31
C GLU A 239 15.50 3.98 15.51
N ALA A 240 15.80 3.61 14.26
CA ALA A 240 14.92 2.78 13.44
C ALA A 240 14.49 1.48 14.15
N ARG A 241 15.43 0.79 14.82
CA ARG A 241 15.11 -0.43 15.58
C ARG A 241 14.26 -0.15 16.82
N ARG A 242 14.49 0.98 17.51
CA ARG A 242 13.65 1.44 18.63
C ARG A 242 12.21 1.65 18.19
N LEU A 243 12.03 2.22 17.00
CA LEU A 243 10.74 2.53 16.37
C LEU A 243 10.15 1.35 15.57
N GLN A 244 10.84 0.21 15.50
CA GLN A 244 10.41 -0.96 14.70
C GLN A 244 10.25 -0.69 13.20
N LEU A 245 11.00 0.28 12.65
CA LEU A 245 11.01 0.57 11.22
C LEU A 245 11.79 -0.49 10.45
N SER A 246 11.28 -0.90 9.30
CA SER A 246 11.95 -1.78 8.36
C SER A 246 12.96 -0.98 7.53
N SER A 247 14.17 -0.80 8.05
CA SER A 247 15.08 0.25 7.55
C SER A 247 16.22 -0.24 6.67
N LEU A 248 16.45 0.45 5.54
CA LEU A 248 17.54 0.20 4.59
C LEU A 248 18.36 1.48 4.36
N LEU A 249 19.68 1.33 4.19
CA LEU A 249 20.46 2.29 3.43
C LEU A 249 20.46 1.83 1.95
N LYS A 250 20.04 2.72 1.06
CA LYS A 250 19.99 2.52 -0.39
C LYS A 250 20.84 3.58 -1.10
N LYS A 251 21.00 3.41 -2.41
CA LYS A 251 21.48 4.48 -3.28
C LYS A 251 20.30 5.08 -4.04
N TRP A 252 20.42 6.33 -4.46
CA TRP A 252 19.39 7.08 -5.18
C TRP A 252 18.84 6.36 -6.42
N GLU A 253 19.65 5.57 -7.12
CA GLU A 253 19.17 4.84 -8.29
C GLU A 253 18.19 3.70 -7.95
N LEU A 254 18.05 3.31 -6.68
CA LEU A 254 17.17 2.21 -6.24
C LEU A 254 17.40 0.88 -6.96
N GLY A 255 18.66 0.57 -7.28
CA GLY A 255 19.09 -0.74 -7.79
C GLY A 255 19.19 -1.81 -6.68
N ALA A 256 19.74 -2.97 -7.00
CA ALA A 256 19.81 -4.12 -6.09
C ALA A 256 20.57 -3.85 -4.76
N TRP A 257 21.56 -2.95 -4.77
CA TRP A 257 22.39 -2.67 -3.59
C TRP A 257 21.55 -2.22 -2.40
N ARG A 258 21.83 -2.78 -1.22
CA ARG A 258 21.19 -2.39 0.04
C ARG A 258 22.12 -2.67 1.21
N LYS A 259 21.89 -1.97 2.31
CA LYS A 259 22.44 -2.33 3.62
C LYS A 259 21.35 -2.16 4.68
N ALA A 260 20.85 -3.27 5.20
CA ALA A 260 19.79 -3.27 6.20
C ALA A 260 20.31 -2.88 7.59
N CYS A 261 19.40 -2.34 8.40
CA CYS A 261 19.46 -2.45 9.85
C CYS A 261 19.08 -3.88 10.30
#